data_AF-A0A7L4AN37-F1
#
_entry.id   AF-A0A7L4AN37-F1
#
_cell.length_a   1.000
_cell.length_b   1.000
_cell.length_c   1.000
_cell.angle_alpha   90.00
_cell.angle_beta   90.00
_cell.angle_gamma   90.00
#
_symmetry.space_group_name_H-M   'P 1'
#
loop_
_entity.id
_entity.type
_entity.pdbx_description
1 polymer ?
#
loop_
_entity_poly.entity_id
_entity_poly.type
_entity_poly.pdbx_seq_one_letter_code
_entity_poly.pdbx_strand_id
1 'polypeptide(L)'
;METLLQATGFPYHLAHLEQALELPASILRPGPGGSGEPGPSYKEAVEGFIQQQRQEGDGDGGTSLPSLGTRVGDPAAPRLPAAARTQELLRLFEAVETPTAREELLQMLRIHLILQTARTRGYAKVMTGESCTRVAIKLLTNLALGRGAFLAVDTGFVDNRHGDVMVVRPMREYMAKEIAFYNHFFDVPTVIAPPLPTKRREKPSIHRLMERFL
;
A
#
# COMPACT_ATOMS: atom_id res chain seq x y z
N MET A 1 -3.58 5.83 19.49
CA MET A 1 -3.01 5.50 18.17
C MET A 1 -2.48 6.76 17.50
N GLU A 2 -3.28 7.83 17.40
CA GLU A 2 -2.83 9.12 16.84
C GLU A 2 -1.63 9.73 17.57
N THR A 3 -1.60 9.64 18.90
CA THR A 3 -0.46 10.10 19.72
C THR A 3 0.85 9.38 19.37
N LEU A 4 0.78 8.09 19.03
CA LEU A 4 1.95 7.30 18.63
C LEU A 4 2.41 7.71 17.22
N LEU A 5 1.47 7.93 16.29
CA LEU A 5 1.78 8.42 14.94
C LEU A 5 2.42 9.81 15.00
N GLN A 6 1.90 10.71 15.83
CA GLN A 6 2.47 12.05 16.06
C GLN A 6 3.88 11.96 16.64
N ALA A 7 4.12 11.04 17.57
CA ALA A 7 5.44 10.84 18.17
C ALA A 7 6.51 10.37 17.16
N THR A 8 6.12 9.72 16.06
CA THR A 8 7.08 9.30 15.03
C THR A 8 7.69 10.44 14.22
N GLY A 9 7.08 11.64 14.23
CA GLY A 9 7.54 12.79 13.44
C GLY A 9 7.34 12.65 11.92
N PHE A 10 6.80 11.53 11.44
CA PHE A 10 6.48 11.36 10.02
C PHE A 10 5.10 11.93 9.68
N PRO A 11 4.91 12.45 8.45
CA PRO A 11 3.59 12.79 7.95
C PRO A 11 2.67 11.57 7.99
N TYR A 12 1.51 11.70 8.62
CA TYR A 12 0.52 10.63 8.69
C TYR A 12 -0.82 11.08 8.10
N HIS A 13 -1.60 10.09 7.65
CA HIS A 13 -2.92 10.31 7.08
C HIS A 13 -3.92 9.38 7.74
N LEU A 14 -5.01 9.96 8.26
CA LEU A 14 -6.12 9.19 8.79
C LEU A 14 -7.12 8.95 7.65
N ALA A 15 -7.23 7.69 7.22
CA ALA A 15 -8.23 7.25 6.27
C ALA A 15 -9.30 6.44 7.00
N HIS A 16 -10.54 6.84 6.79
CA HIS A 16 -11.71 6.22 7.39
C HIS A 16 -12.23 5.09 6.49
N LEU A 17 -12.56 3.93 7.06
CA LEU A 17 -12.95 2.77 6.25
C LEU A 17 -14.20 3.05 5.40
N GLU A 18 -15.13 3.87 5.90
CA GLU A 18 -16.32 4.27 5.16
C GLU A 18 -16.03 5.11 3.91
N GLN A 19 -14.86 5.75 3.79
CA GLN A 19 -14.47 6.46 2.57
C GLN A 19 -14.31 5.50 1.39
N ALA A 20 -14.11 4.19 1.64
CA ALA A 20 -13.99 3.19 0.59
C ALA A 20 -15.29 3.01 -0.22
N LEU A 21 -16.44 3.36 0.36
CA LEU A 21 -17.76 3.22 -0.28
C LEU A 21 -18.00 4.25 -1.38
N GLU A 22 -17.28 5.38 -1.34
CA GLU A 22 -17.39 6.46 -2.34
C GLU A 22 -16.42 6.26 -3.52
N LEU A 23 -15.55 5.26 -3.42
CA LEU A 23 -14.51 5.02 -4.40
C LEU A 23 -15.12 4.42 -5.67
N PRO A 24 -14.94 5.05 -6.85
CA PRO A 24 -15.37 4.43 -8.09
C PRO A 24 -14.61 3.13 -8.34
N ALA A 25 -15.30 2.14 -8.94
CA ALA A 25 -14.68 0.86 -9.30
C ALA A 25 -13.50 0.99 -10.27
N SER A 26 -13.36 2.14 -10.95
CA SER A 26 -12.22 2.48 -11.80
C SER A 26 -10.90 2.58 -11.03
N ILE A 27 -10.92 2.71 -9.70
CA ILE A 27 -9.70 2.75 -8.88
C ILE A 27 -8.92 1.43 -8.95
N LEU A 28 -9.53 0.31 -9.31
CA LEU A 28 -8.77 -0.93 -9.49
C LEU A 28 -8.11 -1.03 -10.86
N ARG A 29 -8.53 -0.21 -11.84
CA ARG A 29 -7.91 -0.22 -13.16
C ARG A 29 -6.51 0.37 -13.07
N PRO A 30 -5.58 -0.11 -13.90
CA PRO A 30 -4.32 0.56 -14.06
C PRO A 30 -4.58 2.03 -14.39
N GLY A 31 -3.96 2.96 -13.66
CA GLY A 31 -4.01 4.37 -14.03
C GLY A 31 -3.49 4.54 -15.47
N PRO A 32 -3.84 5.63 -16.17
CA PRO A 32 -3.10 5.97 -17.38
C PRO A 32 -1.65 6.05 -16.95
N GLY A 33 -0.88 5.01 -17.29
CA GLY A 33 0.54 4.98 -17.00
C GLY A 33 1.05 6.31 -17.50
N GLY A 34 1.73 7.07 -16.65
CA GLY A 34 2.53 8.16 -17.17
C GLY A 34 3.35 7.51 -18.26
N SER A 35 3.03 7.83 -19.52
CA SER A 35 3.90 7.58 -20.63
C SER A 35 5.10 8.49 -20.37
N GLY A 36 5.92 8.10 -19.39
CA GLY A 36 7.33 8.18 -19.65
C GLY A 36 7.48 7.35 -20.90
N GLU A 37 7.62 8.04 -22.03
CA GLU A 37 8.32 7.47 -23.16
C GLU A 37 9.45 6.61 -22.61
N PRO A 38 9.70 5.41 -23.16
CA PRO A 38 10.85 4.63 -22.76
C PRO A 38 12.02 5.59 -22.73
N GLY A 39 12.53 5.89 -21.52
CA GLY A 39 13.67 6.79 -21.40
C GLY A 39 14.75 6.22 -22.32
N PRO A 40 15.48 7.09 -23.05
CA PRO A 40 16.41 6.63 -24.07
C PRO A 40 17.22 5.49 -23.50
N SER A 41 17.27 4.37 -24.25
CA SER A 41 18.08 3.22 -23.85
C SER A 41 19.44 3.73 -23.43
N TYR A 42 20.08 3.15 -22.41
CA TYR A 42 21.39 3.61 -21.93
C TYR A 42 22.37 3.92 -23.08
N LYS A 43 22.29 3.13 -24.16
CA LYS A 43 23.02 3.34 -25.41
C LYS A 43 22.73 4.69 -26.07
N GLU A 44 21.46 5.06 -26.23
CA GLU A 44 21.02 6.33 -26.83
C GLU A 44 21.39 7.53 -25.95
N ALA A 45 21.29 7.39 -24.62
CA ALA A 45 21.72 8.44 -23.68
C ALA A 45 23.24 8.69 -23.76
N VAL A 46 24.04 7.63 -23.89
CA VAL A 46 25.50 7.71 -24.06
C VAL A 46 25.86 8.31 -25.42
N GLU A 47 25.16 7.92 -26.49
CA GLU A 47 25.38 8.43 -27.84
C GLU A 47 25.07 9.94 -27.93
N GLY A 48 24.00 10.39 -27.27
CA GLY A 48 23.68 11.81 -27.12
C GLY A 48 24.75 12.61 -26.38
N PHE A 49 25.31 12.06 -25.29
CA PHE A 49 26.40 12.69 -24.55
C PHE A 49 27.69 12.81 -25.37
N ILE A 50 28.04 11.78 -26.13
CA ILE A 50 29.20 11.79 -27.03
C ILE A 50 29.02 12.82 -28.16
N GLN A 51 27.79 12.96 -28.67
CA GLN A 51 27.45 13.95 -29.69
C GLN A 51 27.55 15.39 -29.14
N GLN A 52 27.11 15.61 -27.90
CA GLN A 52 27.15 16.91 -27.23
C GLN A 52 28.59 17.37 -26.94
N GLN A 53 29.46 16.47 -26.46
CA GLN A 53 30.89 16.80 -26.27
C GLN A 53 31.66 17.06 -27.57
N ARG A 54 31.15 16.61 -28.72
CA ARG A 54 31.71 16.98 -30.03
C ARG A 54 31.29 18.36 -30.52
N GLN A 55 30.21 18.92 -29.97
CA GLN A 55 29.71 20.26 -30.32
C GLN A 55 30.16 21.34 -29.32
N GLU A 56 30.46 20.99 -28.07
CA GLU A 56 30.99 21.91 -27.03
C GLU A 56 32.52 22.12 -27.10
N GLY A 57 33.07 22.11 -28.32
CA GLY A 57 34.48 22.46 -28.58
C GLY A 57 34.73 23.96 -28.75
N ASP A 58 33.70 24.81 -28.67
CA ASP A 58 33.85 26.26 -28.77
C ASP A 58 32.61 26.98 -28.21
N GLY A 59 32.76 27.82 -27.18
CA GLY A 59 31.74 28.80 -26.80
C GLY A 59 31.19 28.73 -25.36
N ASP A 60 31.51 29.78 -24.61
CA ASP A 60 30.94 30.27 -23.35
C ASP A 60 29.39 30.28 -23.28
N GLY A 61 28.82 30.03 -22.10
CA GLY A 61 27.38 30.20 -21.88
C GLY A 61 26.80 29.46 -20.66
N GLY A 62 26.58 30.19 -19.57
CA GLY A 62 25.87 29.69 -18.39
C GLY A 62 24.37 29.49 -18.61
N THR A 63 23.70 28.66 -17.78
CA THR A 63 22.24 28.76 -17.58
C THR A 63 21.81 28.22 -16.21
N SER A 64 20.88 28.98 -15.64
CA SER A 64 20.26 28.95 -14.31
C SER A 64 19.62 27.64 -13.87
N LEU A 65 19.67 27.41 -12.55
CA LEU A 65 18.88 26.43 -11.80
C LEU A 65 17.38 26.80 -11.83
N PRO A 66 16.46 25.88 -12.17
CA PRO A 66 15.04 26.12 -11.97
C PRO A 66 14.66 25.88 -10.51
N SER A 67 14.15 26.92 -9.85
CA SER A 67 13.50 26.84 -8.54
C SER A 67 12.15 26.15 -8.67
N LEU A 68 12.04 24.91 -8.17
CA LEU A 68 10.77 24.21 -8.07
C LEU A 68 10.00 24.73 -6.83
N GLY A 69 9.05 25.63 -7.07
CA GLY A 69 8.15 26.14 -6.05
C GLY A 69 7.32 25.01 -5.44
N THR A 70 7.61 24.67 -4.18
CA THR A 70 6.75 23.82 -3.35
C THR A 70 5.49 24.61 -3.00
N ARG A 71 4.40 24.39 -3.74
CA ARG A 71 3.05 24.73 -3.28
C ARG A 71 2.68 23.74 -2.17
N VAL A 72 2.87 24.17 -0.93
CA VAL A 72 2.31 23.51 0.25
C VAL A 72 0.80 23.65 0.16
N GLY A 73 0.14 22.60 -0.32
CA GLY A 73 -1.31 22.47 -0.24
C GLY A 73 -1.72 22.23 1.20
N ASP A 74 -2.77 22.94 1.62
CA ASP A 74 -3.33 22.97 2.97
C ASP A 74 -3.51 21.57 3.60
N PRO A 75 -3.18 21.39 4.90
CA PRO A 75 -3.54 20.18 5.61
C PRO A 75 -5.05 20.20 5.86
N ALA A 76 -5.80 19.52 4.99
CA ALA A 76 -7.21 19.25 5.22
C ALA A 76 -7.38 18.52 6.56
N ALA A 77 -8.04 19.19 7.51
CA ALA A 77 -8.35 18.67 8.83
C ALA A 77 -9.11 17.33 8.74
N PRO A 78 -8.91 16.40 9.70
CA PRO A 78 -9.61 15.12 9.73
C PRO A 78 -11.11 15.37 9.97
N ARG A 79 -11.91 15.28 8.91
CA ARG A 79 -13.37 15.37 9.00
C ARG A 79 -13.87 14.06 9.60
N LEU A 80 -14.47 14.13 10.78
CA LEU A 80 -15.17 13.00 11.39
C LEU A 80 -16.17 12.40 10.37
N PRO A 81 -16.25 11.08 10.24
CA PRO A 81 -17.13 10.43 9.28
C PRO A 81 -18.60 10.71 9.64
N ALA A 82 -19.43 10.90 8.63
CA ALA A 82 -20.86 11.07 8.82
C ALA A 82 -21.46 9.78 9.40
N ALA A 83 -22.16 9.87 10.54
CA ALA A 83 -22.73 8.72 11.25
C ALA A 83 -23.59 7.78 10.37
N ALA A 84 -24.26 8.34 9.35
CA ALA A 84 -25.04 7.58 8.38
C ALA A 84 -24.18 6.57 7.58
N ARG A 85 -22.92 6.93 7.26
CA ARG A 85 -22.00 6.10 6.46
C ARG A 85 -21.42 4.96 7.28
N THR A 86 -21.09 5.23 8.53
CA THR A 86 -20.67 4.19 9.47
C THR A 86 -21.79 3.15 9.62
N GLN A 87 -23.06 3.57 9.67
CA GLN A 87 -24.20 2.65 9.71
C GLN A 87 -24.34 1.82 8.43
N GLU A 88 -24.12 2.43 7.25
CA GLU A 88 -24.11 1.71 5.98
C GLU A 88 -23.01 0.65 5.91
N LEU A 89 -21.79 1.02 6.32
CA LEU A 89 -20.67 0.09 6.41
C LEU A 89 -20.99 -1.08 7.36
N LEU A 90 -21.57 -0.80 8.52
CA LEU A 90 -21.99 -1.85 9.46
C LEU A 90 -23.03 -2.79 8.83
N ARG A 91 -24.04 -2.25 8.12
CA ARG A 91 -25.04 -3.07 7.39
C ARG A 91 -24.38 -3.96 6.33
N LEU A 92 -23.38 -3.46 5.60
CA LEU A 92 -22.64 -4.28 4.63
C LEU A 92 -21.89 -5.43 5.31
N PHE A 93 -21.20 -5.17 6.42
CA PHE A 93 -20.52 -6.24 7.17
C PHE A 93 -21.49 -7.23 7.81
N GLU A 94 -22.66 -6.78 8.25
CA GLU A 94 -23.72 -7.65 8.78
C GLU A 94 -24.28 -8.58 7.70
N ALA A 95 -24.54 -8.04 6.49
CA ALA A 95 -25.05 -8.79 5.35
C ALA A 95 -24.12 -9.91 4.87
N VAL A 96 -22.80 -9.79 5.07
CA VAL A 96 -21.85 -10.85 4.73
C VAL A 96 -21.90 -11.96 5.78
N GLU A 97 -22.41 -13.12 5.42
CA GLU A 97 -22.70 -14.20 6.39
C GLU A 97 -21.44 -14.90 6.92
N THR A 98 -20.45 -15.14 6.07
CA THR A 98 -19.28 -15.96 6.41
C THR A 98 -18.14 -15.12 7.01
N PRO A 99 -17.41 -15.65 8.02
CA PRO A 99 -16.30 -14.92 8.62
C PRO A 99 -15.15 -14.67 7.63
N THR A 100 -14.90 -15.62 6.72
CA THR A 100 -13.91 -15.47 5.66
C THR A 100 -14.27 -14.32 4.71
N ALA A 101 -15.52 -14.25 4.24
CA ALA A 101 -15.94 -13.17 3.35
C ALA A 101 -15.88 -11.79 4.02
N ARG A 102 -16.14 -11.70 5.33
CA ARG A 102 -15.98 -10.44 6.09
C ARG A 102 -14.53 -9.97 6.15
N GLU A 103 -13.58 -10.87 6.38
CA GLU A 103 -12.16 -10.54 6.40
C GLU A 103 -11.65 -10.14 5.01
N GLU A 104 -12.10 -10.85 3.97
CA GLU A 104 -11.83 -10.52 2.57
C GLU A 104 -12.38 -9.14 2.18
N LEU A 105 -13.63 -8.84 2.57
CA LEU A 105 -14.24 -7.53 2.35
C LEU A 105 -13.42 -6.42 3.02
N LEU A 106 -13.00 -6.60 4.28
CA LEU A 106 -12.16 -5.60 4.95
C LEU A 106 -10.83 -5.41 4.23
N GLN A 107 -10.16 -6.50 3.86
CA GLN A 107 -8.87 -6.43 3.19
C GLN A 107 -8.99 -5.71 1.84
N MET A 108 -10.06 -5.99 1.09
CA MET A 108 -10.37 -5.31 -0.17
C MET A 108 -10.57 -3.81 0.04
N LEU A 109 -11.43 -3.40 0.98
CA LEU A 109 -11.70 -1.99 1.26
C LEU A 109 -10.43 -1.24 1.71
N ARG A 110 -9.57 -1.89 2.51
CA ARG A 110 -8.27 -1.33 2.91
C ARG A 110 -7.35 -1.09 1.72
N ILE A 111 -7.21 -2.08 0.83
CA ILE A 111 -6.37 -1.96 -0.36
C ILE A 111 -6.88 -0.82 -1.25
N HIS A 112 -8.20 -0.70 -1.44
CA HIS A 112 -8.78 0.38 -2.24
C HIS A 112 -8.47 1.75 -1.65
N LEU A 113 -8.60 1.91 -0.33
CA LEU A 113 -8.27 3.16 0.35
C LEU A 113 -6.79 3.52 0.25
N ILE A 114 -5.90 2.55 0.45
CA ILE A 114 -4.46 2.75 0.34
C ILE A 114 -4.11 3.19 -1.09
N LEU A 115 -4.64 2.50 -2.10
CA LEU A 115 -4.40 2.81 -3.50
C LEU A 115 -4.93 4.20 -3.88
N GLN A 116 -6.15 4.53 -3.46
CA GLN A 116 -6.72 5.85 -3.71
C GLN A 116 -5.88 6.95 -3.04
N THR A 117 -5.51 6.75 -1.78
CA THR A 117 -4.69 7.71 -1.04
C THR A 117 -3.36 7.93 -1.74
N ALA A 118 -2.71 6.86 -2.22
CA ALA A 118 -1.48 6.94 -2.99
C ALA A 118 -1.67 7.79 -4.27
N ARG A 119 -2.73 7.54 -5.03
CA ARG A 119 -3.04 8.28 -6.26
C ARG A 119 -3.36 9.74 -6.03
N THR A 120 -4.24 10.04 -5.07
CA THR A 120 -4.63 11.42 -4.75
C THR A 120 -3.43 12.26 -4.30
N ARG A 121 -2.42 11.63 -3.68
CA ARG A 121 -1.20 12.29 -3.21
C ARG A 121 -0.03 12.22 -4.18
N GLY A 122 -0.15 11.49 -5.29
CA GLY A 122 0.93 11.29 -6.26
C GLY A 122 2.05 10.37 -5.79
N TYR A 123 1.78 9.43 -4.87
CA TYR A 123 2.75 8.44 -4.43
C TYR A 123 2.86 7.29 -5.43
N ALA A 124 4.03 7.16 -6.07
CA ALA A 124 4.31 6.07 -7.02
C ALA A 124 4.63 4.72 -6.34
N LYS A 125 4.98 4.72 -5.04
CA LYS A 125 5.37 3.52 -4.29
C LYS A 125 4.68 3.47 -2.93
N VAL A 126 4.14 2.30 -2.58
CA VAL A 126 3.55 2.01 -1.28
C VAL A 126 4.29 0.85 -0.65
N MET A 127 4.88 1.05 0.53
CA MET A 127 5.54 -0.02 1.28
C MET A 127 4.57 -0.67 2.27
N THR A 128 4.43 -1.99 2.24
CA THR A 128 3.61 -2.73 3.23
C THR A 128 4.50 -3.43 4.25
N GLY A 129 4.00 -3.55 5.48
CA GLY A 129 4.66 -4.29 6.57
C GLY A 129 4.39 -5.80 6.54
N GLU A 130 4.19 -6.39 5.37
CA GLU A 130 3.95 -7.84 5.26
C GLU A 130 5.25 -8.61 5.56
N SER A 131 5.26 -9.35 6.68
CA SER A 131 6.36 -10.24 7.07
C SER A 131 6.37 -11.55 6.28
N CYS A 132 7.46 -12.32 6.34
CA CYS A 132 7.54 -13.67 5.76
C CYS A 132 6.36 -14.55 6.22
N THR A 133 6.11 -14.55 7.52
CA THR A 133 4.98 -15.28 8.12
C THR A 133 3.64 -14.80 7.56
N ARG A 134 3.44 -13.49 7.40
CA ARG A 134 2.19 -12.93 6.86
C ARG A 134 2.00 -13.28 5.38
N VAL A 135 3.08 -13.26 4.60
CA VAL A 135 3.08 -13.66 3.19
C VAL A 135 2.78 -15.16 3.06
N ALA A 136 3.33 -16.01 3.93
CA ALA A 136 3.03 -17.45 3.95
C ALA A 136 1.55 -17.73 4.28
N ILE A 137 0.99 -17.07 5.30
CA ILE A 137 -0.44 -17.17 5.64
C ILE A 137 -1.31 -16.76 4.45
N LYS A 138 -0.97 -15.64 3.79
CA LYS A 138 -1.69 -15.14 2.61
C LYS A 138 -1.62 -16.11 1.43
N LEU A 139 -0.45 -16.70 1.16
CA LEU A 139 -0.27 -17.71 0.13
C LEU A 139 -1.16 -18.93 0.36
N LEU A 140 -1.13 -19.51 1.57
CA LEU A 140 -1.94 -20.68 1.91
C LEU A 140 -3.44 -20.36 1.89
N THR A 141 -3.81 -19.15 2.34
CA THR A 141 -5.20 -18.68 2.29
C THR A 141 -5.68 -18.54 0.85
N ASN A 142 -4.91 -17.90 -0.02
CA ASN A 142 -5.26 -17.75 -1.43
C ASN A 142 -5.35 -19.10 -2.14
N LEU A 143 -4.46 -20.05 -1.81
CA LEU A 143 -4.52 -21.41 -2.34
C LEU A 143 -5.81 -22.12 -1.91
N ALA A 144 -6.16 -22.06 -0.62
CA ALA A 144 -7.39 -22.67 -0.09
C ALA A 144 -8.67 -22.03 -0.65
N LEU A 145 -8.61 -20.75 -1.03
CA LEU A 145 -9.70 -20.02 -1.69
C LEU A 145 -9.73 -20.21 -3.22
N GLY A 146 -8.84 -21.03 -3.79
CA GLY A 146 -8.78 -21.30 -5.23
C GLY A 146 -8.15 -20.17 -6.06
N ARG A 147 -7.44 -19.22 -5.44
CA ARG A 147 -6.80 -18.07 -6.09
C ARG A 147 -5.32 -18.31 -6.40
N GLY A 148 -5.02 -19.49 -6.94
CA GLY A 148 -3.65 -19.90 -7.30
C GLY A 148 -3.00 -19.05 -8.41
N ALA A 149 -3.80 -18.46 -9.29
CA ALA A 149 -3.31 -17.68 -10.44
C ALA A 149 -2.56 -16.41 -10.05
N PHE A 150 -2.82 -15.84 -8.86
CA PHE A 150 -2.22 -14.57 -8.41
C PHE A 150 -1.05 -14.76 -7.43
N LEU A 151 -0.64 -15.99 -7.14
CA LEU A 151 0.38 -16.28 -6.11
C LEU A 151 1.71 -15.59 -6.37
N ALA A 152 2.16 -15.54 -7.63
CA ALA A 152 3.43 -14.89 -7.99
C ALA A 152 3.41 -13.39 -7.62
N VAL A 153 2.29 -12.71 -7.84
CA VAL A 153 2.12 -11.28 -7.56
C VAL A 153 1.87 -11.02 -6.07
N ASP A 154 1.06 -11.87 -5.44
CA ASP A 154 0.69 -11.76 -4.03
C ASP A 154 1.85 -12.05 -3.07
N THR A 155 2.80 -12.88 -3.51
CA THR A 155 4.01 -13.20 -2.75
C THR A 155 5.25 -12.47 -3.25
N GLY A 156 5.24 -11.86 -4.44
CA GLY A 156 6.41 -11.14 -4.96
C GLY A 156 6.86 -9.99 -4.06
N PHE A 157 8.12 -9.59 -4.18
CA PHE A 157 8.65 -8.41 -3.49
C PHE A 157 7.96 -7.12 -3.98
N VAL A 158 7.67 -7.04 -5.28
CA VAL A 158 6.95 -5.94 -5.93
C VAL A 158 5.64 -6.46 -6.50
N ASP A 159 4.58 -5.67 -6.35
CA ASP A 159 3.28 -5.84 -6.97
C ASP A 159 2.97 -4.58 -7.80
N ASN A 160 2.95 -4.75 -9.11
CA ASN A 160 2.77 -3.70 -10.11
C ASN A 160 1.42 -3.80 -10.84
N ARG A 161 0.43 -4.54 -10.30
CA ARG A 161 -0.86 -4.78 -10.98
C ARG A 161 -1.66 -3.51 -11.28
N HIS A 162 -1.38 -2.42 -10.56
CA HIS A 162 -2.04 -1.14 -10.72
C HIS A 162 -1.32 -0.21 -11.71
N GLY A 163 -0.12 -0.55 -12.17
CA GLY A 163 0.64 0.23 -13.16
C GLY A 163 1.22 1.55 -12.63
N ASP A 164 0.39 2.44 -12.10
CA ASP A 164 0.76 3.78 -11.62
C ASP A 164 1.30 3.79 -10.18
N VAL A 165 0.84 2.86 -9.35
CA VAL A 165 1.30 2.68 -7.97
C VAL A 165 1.89 1.28 -7.80
N MET A 166 3.16 1.21 -7.39
CA MET A 166 3.84 -0.04 -7.07
C MET A 166 3.76 -0.32 -5.57
N VAL A 167 3.29 -1.51 -5.20
CA VAL A 167 3.30 -1.98 -3.82
C VAL A 167 4.56 -2.82 -3.59
N VAL A 168 5.33 -2.51 -2.57
CA VAL A 168 6.57 -3.23 -2.21
C VAL A 168 6.49 -3.81 -0.81
N ARG A 169 7.16 -4.94 -0.57
CA ARG A 169 7.12 -5.71 0.68
C ARG A 169 8.51 -5.83 1.32
N PRO A 170 9.06 -4.76 1.93
CA PRO A 170 10.41 -4.77 2.49
C PRO A 170 10.62 -5.85 3.57
N MET A 171 9.56 -6.15 4.33
CA MET A 171 9.64 -7.06 5.48
C MET A 171 9.45 -8.54 5.12
N ARG A 172 9.24 -8.87 3.83
CA ARG A 172 8.86 -10.22 3.38
C ARG A 172 9.88 -11.30 3.76
N GLU A 173 11.16 -10.95 3.87
CA GLU A 173 12.20 -11.94 4.17
C GLU A 173 12.36 -12.20 5.68
N TYR A 174 11.68 -11.43 6.54
CA TYR A 174 11.78 -11.54 7.99
C TYR A 174 10.55 -12.21 8.60
N MET A 175 10.76 -13.15 9.50
CA MET A 175 9.70 -13.83 10.25
C MET A 175 9.06 -12.87 11.26
N ALA A 176 7.78 -13.08 11.57
CA ALA A 176 7.07 -12.23 12.54
C ALA A 176 7.75 -12.22 13.92
N LYS A 177 8.37 -13.33 14.34
CA LYS A 177 9.12 -13.42 15.61
C LYS A 177 10.39 -12.57 15.58
N GLU A 178 11.12 -12.56 14.47
CA GLU A 178 12.33 -11.74 14.32
C GLU A 178 11.99 -10.25 14.38
N ILE A 179 10.91 -9.84 13.71
CA ILE A 179 10.39 -8.47 13.79
C ILE A 179 9.97 -8.13 15.22
N ALA A 180 9.33 -9.06 15.93
CA ALA A 180 8.96 -8.86 17.33
C ALA A 180 10.18 -8.70 18.25
N PHE A 181 11.21 -9.53 18.06
CA PHE A 181 12.47 -9.41 18.80
C PHE A 181 13.19 -8.10 18.47
N TYR A 182 13.25 -7.70 17.21
CA TYR A 182 13.80 -6.41 16.81
C TYR A 182 13.08 -5.27 17.53
N ASN A 183 11.74 -5.25 17.48
CA ASN A 183 10.96 -4.22 18.15
C ASN A 183 11.20 -4.19 19.67
N HIS A 184 11.38 -5.35 20.29
CA HIS A 184 11.68 -5.46 21.71
C HIS A 184 13.09 -4.97 22.08
N PHE A 185 14.12 -5.38 21.34
CA PHE A 185 15.51 -5.02 21.64
C PHE A 185 15.87 -3.57 21.29
N PHE A 186 15.12 -2.94 20.38
CA PHE A 186 15.34 -1.57 19.94
C PHE A 186 14.24 -0.60 20.42
N ASP A 187 13.40 -1.03 21.38
CA ASP A 187 12.32 -0.23 21.97
C ASP A 187 11.41 0.47 20.93
N VAL A 188 11.13 -0.23 19.83
CA VAL A 188 10.27 0.31 18.76
C VAL A 188 8.82 0.32 19.26
N PRO A 189 8.13 1.48 19.25
CA PRO A 189 6.73 1.53 19.67
C PRO A 189 5.84 0.66 18.76
N THR A 190 5.13 -0.31 19.36
CA THR A 190 4.25 -1.22 18.62
C THR A 190 2.80 -1.11 19.07
N VAL A 191 1.87 -1.35 18.13
CA VAL A 191 0.43 -1.39 18.40
C VAL A 191 -0.13 -2.71 17.89
N ILE A 192 -0.79 -3.46 18.77
CA ILE A 192 -1.48 -4.70 18.42
C ILE A 192 -2.94 -4.35 18.09
N ALA A 193 -3.29 -4.41 16.81
CA ALA A 193 -4.67 -4.22 16.38
C ALA A 193 -5.49 -5.49 16.63
N PRO A 194 -6.67 -5.41 17.26
CA PRO A 194 -7.51 -6.58 17.46
C PRO A 194 -8.03 -7.10 16.10
N PRO A 195 -8.20 -8.42 15.94
CA PRO A 195 -8.83 -8.98 14.76
C PRO A 195 -10.32 -8.61 14.71
N LEU A 196 -10.89 -8.58 13.50
CA LEU A 196 -12.31 -8.28 13.26
C LEU A 196 -13.31 -9.08 14.13
N PRO A 197 -13.19 -10.42 14.26
CA PRO A 197 -14.11 -11.18 15.10
C PRO A 197 -13.68 -11.17 16.58
N THR A 198 -14.43 -10.44 17.41
CA THR A 198 -14.24 -10.41 18.88
C THR A 198 -15.08 -11.44 19.64
N LYS A 199 -16.10 -12.04 19.02
CA LYS A 199 -16.84 -13.18 19.60
C LYS A 199 -16.24 -14.50 19.15
N ARG A 200 -15.95 -15.40 20.10
CA ARG A 200 -15.60 -16.81 19.84
C ARG A 200 -16.77 -17.47 19.07
N ARG A 201 -16.77 -17.38 17.75
CA ARG A 201 -17.63 -18.20 16.89
C ARG A 201 -16.98 -19.56 16.70
N GLU A 202 -17.81 -20.59 16.61
CA GLU A 202 -17.42 -22.01 16.55
C GLU A 202 -16.60 -22.37 15.30
N LYS A 203 -16.66 -21.57 14.22
CA LYS A 203 -15.90 -21.78 13.00
C LYS A 203 -15.00 -20.56 12.71
N PRO A 204 -13.66 -20.69 12.78
CA PRO A 204 -12.74 -19.62 12.42
C PRO A 204 -12.81 -19.31 10.91
N SER A 205 -12.42 -18.10 10.51
CA SER A 205 -12.17 -17.80 9.09
C SER A 205 -11.02 -18.64 8.55
N ILE A 206 -10.93 -18.78 7.22
CA ILE A 206 -9.80 -19.45 6.59
C ILE A 206 -8.48 -18.74 6.93
N HIS A 207 -8.47 -17.40 7.00
CA HIS A 207 -7.25 -16.67 7.39
C HIS A 207 -6.79 -17.07 8.80
N ARG A 208 -7.72 -17.17 9.76
CA ARG A 208 -7.40 -17.55 11.13
C ARG A 208 -7.03 -19.03 11.26
N LEU A 209 -7.60 -19.88 10.42
CA LEU A 209 -7.20 -21.28 10.33
C LEU A 209 -5.75 -21.39 9.83
N MET A 210 -5.39 -20.65 8.78
CA MET A 210 -4.04 -20.64 8.22
C MET A 210 -3.02 -20.01 9.18
N GLU A 211 -3.40 -18.93 9.88
CA GLU A 211 -2.56 -18.31 10.91
C GLU A 211 -2.29 -19.25 12.09
N ARG A 212 -3.23 -20.12 12.44
CA ARG A 212 -3.04 -21.14 13.49
C ARG A 212 -2.24 -22.35 13.05
N PHE A 213 -2.25 -22.63 11.74
CA PHE A 213 -1.56 -23.78 11.17
C PHE A 213 -0.04 -23.55 11.07
N LEU A 214 0.37 -22.31 10.77
CA LEU A 214 1.77 -21.85 10.72
C LEU A 214 2.31 -21.50 12.11
#